data_AF-A0A954GA34-F1
#
_entry.id   AF-A0A954GA34-F1
#
_cell.length_a   1.000
_cell.length_b   1.000
_cell.length_c   1.000
_cell.angle_alpha   90.00
_cell.angle_beta   90.00
_cell.angle_gamma   90.00
#
_symmetry.space_group_name_H-M   'P 1'
#
loop_
_entity.id
_entity.type
_entity.pdbx_description
1 polymer ?
#
loop_
_entity_poly.entity_id
_entity_poly.type
_entity_poly.pdbx_seq_one_letter_code
_entity_poly.pdbx_strand_id
1 'polypeptide(L)'
;VQGVDVWLNNPRRPLEASGTSGQKVVLNGGLNCSILDGWWAEAFDGSNGFAIGEGRTHVNQEIQDDRDGLNLMKVLKEEVIPLYYDRNYDDLPLEWIARMKNGIRTLGWRFNADRMVMDYAEKMYLPAAGGLSSQIKGDSSL
;
A
#
# COMPACT_ATOMS: atom_id res chain seq x y z
N VAL A 1 8.09 -9.76 7.03
CA VAL A 1 6.82 -10.33 7.55
C VAL A 1 6.59 -11.58 6.75
N GLN A 2 6.96 -12.75 7.26
CA GLN A 2 6.78 -14.03 6.54
C GLN A 2 5.64 -14.78 7.24
N GLY A 3 4.69 -15.30 6.46
CA GLY A 3 3.52 -16.05 6.97
C GLY A 3 2.25 -15.23 7.22
N VAL A 4 2.13 -14.02 6.66
CA VAL A 4 0.92 -13.20 6.73
C VAL A 4 0.36 -12.97 5.33
N ASP A 5 -0.86 -13.41 5.09
CA ASP A 5 -1.55 -13.24 3.81
C ASP A 5 -2.21 -11.85 3.67
N VAL A 6 -2.68 -11.27 4.78
CA VAL A 6 -3.32 -9.95 4.84
C VAL A 6 -2.71 -9.09 5.92
N TRP A 7 -2.28 -7.88 5.55
CA TRP A 7 -1.92 -6.83 6.50
C TRP A 7 -3.08 -5.88 6.69
N LEU A 8 -3.73 -6.01 7.85
CA LEU A 8 -4.79 -5.10 8.26
C LEU A 8 -4.18 -3.86 8.92
N ASN A 9 -4.47 -2.69 8.37
CA ASN A 9 -4.05 -1.42 8.95
C ASN A 9 -5.25 -0.47 9.05
N ASN A 10 -5.75 -0.26 10.27
CA ASN A 10 -6.92 0.57 10.55
C ASN A 10 -6.62 1.65 11.61
N PRO A 11 -5.70 2.60 11.34
CA PRO A 11 -5.46 3.70 12.26
C PRO A 11 -6.66 4.65 12.29
N ARG A 12 -6.84 5.35 13.42
CA ARG A 12 -7.78 6.47 13.47
C ARG A 12 -7.27 7.61 12.59
N ARG A 13 -8.09 8.10 11.65
CA ARG A 13 -7.76 9.31 10.87
C ARG A 13 -7.61 10.53 11.80
N PRO A 14 -6.67 11.45 11.58
CA PRO A 14 -5.64 11.53 10.54
C PRO A 14 -4.24 11.20 11.09
N LEU A 15 -4.09 10.12 11.86
CA LEU A 15 -2.88 9.89 12.66
C LEU A 15 -1.78 9.09 11.94
N GLU A 16 -1.99 8.67 10.69
CA GLU A 16 -1.00 7.91 9.93
C GLU A 16 -0.29 8.76 8.88
N ALA A 17 0.94 9.16 9.18
CA ALA A 17 1.73 10.02 8.28
C ALA A 17 2.35 9.28 7.08
N SER A 18 2.68 7.98 7.18
CA SER A 18 3.40 7.29 6.08
C SER A 18 3.36 5.75 6.10
N GLY A 19 3.11 5.11 7.26
CA GLY A 19 2.85 3.66 7.33
C GLY A 19 3.89 2.77 6.60
N THR A 20 5.20 2.97 6.84
CA THR A 20 6.28 2.25 6.10
C THR A 20 6.32 0.74 6.35
N SER A 21 5.65 0.24 7.38
CA SER A 21 5.50 -1.20 7.63
C SER A 21 4.62 -1.89 6.58
N GLY A 22 3.60 -1.21 6.03
CA GLY A 22 2.75 -1.73 4.96
C GLY A 22 3.49 -1.97 3.65
N GLN A 23 4.61 -1.27 3.43
CA GLN A 23 5.49 -1.47 2.26
C GLN A 23 6.25 -2.80 2.34
N LYS A 24 6.59 -3.26 3.56
CA LYS A 24 7.29 -4.54 3.76
C LYS A 24 6.39 -5.73 3.42
N VAL A 25 5.09 -5.59 3.59
CA VAL A 25 4.10 -6.65 3.34
C VAL A 25 4.02 -6.98 1.85
N VAL A 26 4.00 -5.95 1.01
CA VAL A 26 3.96 -6.07 -0.45
C VAL A 26 5.10 -6.98 -0.94
N LEU A 27 6.33 -6.73 -0.49
CA LEU A 27 7.50 -7.50 -0.92
C LEU A 27 7.52 -8.94 -0.40
N ASN A 28 6.73 -9.25 0.63
CA ASN A 28 6.55 -10.62 1.13
C ASN A 28 5.32 -11.31 0.52
N GLY A 29 4.67 -10.69 -0.46
CA GLY A 29 3.47 -11.22 -1.10
C GLY A 29 2.19 -11.02 -0.30
N GLY A 30 2.21 -10.33 0.84
CA GLY A 30 0.97 -10.02 1.57
C GLY A 30 0.17 -8.91 0.88
N LEU A 31 -1.15 -8.94 1.05
CA LEU A 31 -2.04 -7.88 0.58
C LEU A 31 -2.34 -6.87 1.68
N ASN A 32 -2.30 -5.57 1.34
CA ASN A 32 -2.73 -4.52 2.26
C ASN A 32 -4.26 -4.44 2.28
N CYS A 33 -4.84 -4.38 3.48
CA CYS A 33 -6.23 -4.03 3.74
C CYS A 33 -6.24 -2.83 4.68
N SER A 34 -6.48 -1.64 4.14
CA SER A 34 -6.34 -0.41 4.91
C SER A 34 -7.33 0.66 4.50
N ILE A 35 -7.60 1.60 5.40
CA ILE A 35 -8.34 2.81 5.07
C ILE A 35 -7.60 3.62 4.01
N LEU A 36 -8.33 4.34 3.16
CA LEU A 36 -7.76 5.29 2.21
C LEU A 36 -7.25 6.54 2.96
N ASP A 37 -6.12 6.41 3.62
CA ASP A 37 -5.39 7.47 4.32
C ASP A 37 -3.88 7.31 4.08
N GLY A 38 -3.12 8.40 4.25
CA GLY A 38 -1.68 8.43 4.00
C GLY A 38 -1.27 7.89 2.62
N TRP A 39 -0.23 7.06 2.58
CA TRP A 39 0.32 6.51 1.33
C TRP A 39 -0.66 5.58 0.59
N TRP A 40 -1.58 4.93 1.31
CA TRP A 40 -2.51 3.97 0.70
C TRP A 40 -3.53 4.67 -0.20
N ALA A 41 -3.93 5.90 0.13
CA ALA A 41 -4.80 6.72 -0.70
C ALA A 41 -4.18 7.03 -2.09
N GLU A 42 -2.85 7.14 -2.19
CA GLU A 42 -2.14 7.40 -3.45
C GLU A 42 -1.70 6.13 -4.18
N ALA A 43 -1.63 5.01 -3.45
CA ALA A 43 -1.06 3.76 -3.90
C ALA A 43 -2.12 2.76 -4.37
N PHE A 44 -3.32 2.78 -3.79
CA PHE A 44 -4.39 1.84 -4.10
C PHE A 44 -4.96 2.08 -5.52
N ASP A 45 -5.05 1.01 -6.31
CA ASP A 45 -5.57 1.05 -7.70
C ASP A 45 -6.79 0.15 -7.91
N GLY A 46 -7.34 -0.45 -6.85
CA GLY A 46 -8.44 -1.41 -6.92
C GLY A 46 -8.02 -2.87 -7.16
N SER A 47 -6.79 -3.09 -7.63
CA SER A 47 -6.28 -4.41 -8.02
C SER A 47 -5.08 -4.88 -7.19
N ASN A 48 -4.56 -4.03 -6.30
CA ASN A 48 -3.31 -4.22 -5.59
C ASN A 48 -3.46 -4.37 -4.06
N GLY A 49 -4.70 -4.52 -3.57
CA GLY A 49 -5.04 -4.73 -2.15
C GLY A 49 -6.54 -4.55 -1.90
N PHE A 50 -6.89 -4.09 -0.70
CA PHE A 50 -8.26 -3.79 -0.28
C PHE A 50 -8.32 -2.42 0.41
N ALA A 51 -9.43 -1.72 0.20
CA ALA A 51 -9.67 -0.39 0.75
C ALA A 51 -10.85 -0.41 1.72
N ILE A 52 -10.64 0.12 2.94
CA ILE A 52 -11.68 0.24 3.95
C ILE A 52 -12.38 1.60 3.79
N GLY A 53 -13.63 1.55 3.34
CA GLY A 53 -14.47 2.74 3.14
C GLY A 53 -14.04 3.61 1.96
N GLU A 54 -14.72 4.74 1.77
CA GLU A 54 -14.56 5.63 0.61
C GLU A 54 -13.74 6.90 0.89
N GLY A 55 -12.97 6.95 1.98
CA GLY A 55 -12.19 8.17 2.31
C GLY A 55 -12.99 9.30 2.96
N ARG A 56 -14.26 9.08 3.34
CA ARG A 56 -15.11 10.11 3.95
C ARG A 56 -14.75 10.34 5.42
N THR A 57 -14.55 11.59 5.81
CA THR A 57 -14.33 12.01 7.21
C THR A 57 -15.58 12.64 7.80
N HIS A 58 -15.79 12.47 9.11
CA HIS A 58 -16.91 13.09 9.83
C HIS A 58 -16.39 13.97 10.98
N VAL A 59 -17.08 15.08 11.26
CA VAL A 59 -16.68 16.01 12.33
C VAL A 59 -16.83 15.40 13.73
N ASN A 60 -17.79 14.48 13.89
CA ASN A 60 -17.96 13.69 15.10
C ASN A 60 -17.21 12.36 14.95
N GLN A 61 -16.25 12.13 15.85
CA GLN A 61 -15.37 10.97 15.86
C GLN A 61 -16.09 9.65 16.19
N GLU A 62 -17.10 9.65 17.07
CA GLU A 62 -17.84 8.42 17.41
C GLU A 62 -18.60 7.89 16.19
N ILE A 63 -19.23 8.80 15.44
CA ILE A 63 -19.91 8.46 14.18
C ILE A 63 -18.92 7.95 13.13
N GLN A 64 -17.68 8.44 13.15
CA GLN A 64 -16.65 7.98 12.23
C GLN A 64 -16.15 6.58 12.61
N ASP A 65 -15.87 6.33 13.89
CA ASP A 65 -15.45 5.01 14.39
C ASP A 65 -16.49 3.93 14.08
N ASP A 66 -17.78 4.22 14.28
CA ASP A 66 -18.88 3.29 13.94
C ASP A 66 -18.92 2.96 12.45
N ARG A 67 -18.74 3.98 11.59
CA ARG A 67 -18.72 3.80 10.13
C ARG A 67 -17.51 3.03 9.66
N ASP A 68 -16.32 3.34 10.19
CA ASP A 68 -15.08 2.66 9.84
C ASP A 68 -15.14 1.18 10.28
N GLY A 69 -15.76 0.89 11.43
CA GLY A 69 -16.05 -0.48 11.88
C GLY A 69 -16.98 -1.24 10.93
N LEU A 70 -18.07 -0.61 10.47
CA LEU A 70 -18.98 -1.20 9.49
C LEU A 70 -18.29 -1.44 8.14
N ASN A 71 -17.51 -0.48 7.66
CA ASN A 71 -16.77 -0.58 6.41
C ASN A 71 -15.73 -1.70 6.46
N LEU A 72 -15.00 -1.83 7.58
CA LEU A 72 -14.04 -2.91 7.79
C LEU A 72 -14.75 -4.27 7.72
N MET A 73 -15.87 -4.41 8.44
CA MET A 73 -16.62 -5.65 8.46
C MET A 73 -17.18 -6.01 7.07
N LYS A 74 -17.62 -5.01 6.32
CA LYS A 74 -18.07 -5.16 4.93
C LYS A 74 -16.95 -5.71 4.05
N VAL A 75 -15.80 -5.03 4.01
CA VAL A 75 -14.64 -5.43 3.19
C VAL A 75 -14.17 -6.83 3.55
N LEU A 76 -14.12 -7.17 4.84
CA LEU A 76 -13.72 -8.52 5.26
C LEU A 76 -14.70 -9.59 4.73
N LYS A 77 -16.01 -9.38 4.90
CA LYS A 77 -17.03 -10.37 4.55
C LYS A 77 -17.29 -10.48 3.05
N GLU A 78 -17.26 -9.36 2.35
CA GLU A 78 -17.68 -9.29 0.95
C GLU A 78 -16.50 -9.40 -0.02
N GLU A 79 -15.28 -9.05 0.40
CA GLU A 79 -14.10 -9.04 -0.48
C GLU A 79 -13.01 -9.99 -0.01
N VAL A 80 -12.48 -9.80 1.21
CA VAL A 80 -11.28 -10.51 1.67
C VAL A 80 -11.53 -12.00 1.86
N ILE A 81 -12.55 -12.36 2.65
CA ILE A 81 -12.87 -13.75 2.96
C ILE A 81 -13.26 -14.53 1.69
N PRO A 82 -14.19 -14.06 0.83
CA PRO A 82 -14.55 -14.79 -0.38
C PRO A 82 -13.34 -14.99 -1.30
N LEU A 83 -12.52 -13.96 -1.52
CA LEU A 83 -11.36 -14.06 -2.42
C LEU A 83 -10.28 -15.03 -1.91
N TYR A 84 -10.13 -15.15 -0.59
CA TYR A 84 -9.14 -16.06 0.02
C TYR A 84 -9.57 -17.53 -0.04
N TYR A 85 -10.87 -17.79 0.13
CA TYR A 85 -11.43 -19.14 0.15
C TYR A 85 -11.96 -19.61 -1.21
N ASP A 86 -12.03 -18.73 -2.21
CA ASP A 86 -12.27 -19.11 -3.60
C ASP A 86 -11.04 -19.80 -4.17
N ARG A 87 -11.10 -21.12 -4.26
CA ARG A 87 -9.98 -21.99 -4.64
C ARG A 87 -10.35 -22.87 -5.81
N ASN A 88 -9.39 -23.08 -6.70
CA ASN A 88 -9.56 -23.95 -7.85
C ASN A 88 -9.47 -25.44 -7.47
N TYR A 89 -9.55 -26.31 -8.47
CA TYR A 89 -9.42 -27.77 -8.29
C TYR A 89 -8.10 -28.21 -7.63
N ASP A 90 -7.04 -27.42 -7.79
CA ASP A 90 -5.71 -27.66 -7.20
C ASP A 90 -5.52 -27.02 -5.81
N ASP A 91 -6.61 -26.54 -5.18
CA ASP A 91 -6.61 -25.84 -3.89
C ASP A 91 -5.83 -24.49 -3.89
N LEU A 92 -5.74 -23.84 -5.06
CA LEU A 92 -5.04 -22.56 -5.22
C LEU A 92 -6.04 -21.38 -5.35
N PRO A 93 -5.88 -20.31 -4.56
CA PRO A 93 -6.67 -19.10 -4.71
C PRO A 93 -6.09 -18.21 -5.83
N LEU A 94 -6.48 -18.48 -7.07
CA LEU A 94 -5.88 -17.86 -8.26
C LEU A 94 -6.04 -16.33 -8.29
N GLU A 95 -7.24 -15.83 -7.95
CA GLU A 95 -7.51 -14.39 -7.93
C GLU A 95 -6.76 -13.68 -6.79
N TRP A 96 -6.59 -14.35 -5.65
CA TRP A 96 -5.72 -13.89 -4.58
C TRP A 96 -4.28 -13.74 -5.07
N ILE A 97 -3.74 -14.77 -5.73
CA ILE A 97 -2.39 -14.78 -6.29
C ILE A 97 -2.22 -13.70 -7.35
N ALA A 98 -3.23 -13.48 -8.21
CA ALA A 98 -3.21 -12.40 -9.18
C ALA A 98 -3.13 -11.03 -8.50
N ARG A 99 -3.94 -10.82 -7.46
CA ARG A 99 -3.93 -9.59 -6.65
C ARG A 99 -2.57 -9.39 -5.94
N MET A 100 -1.96 -10.45 -5.41
CA MET A 100 -0.61 -10.40 -4.80
C MET A 100 0.45 -9.96 -5.84
N LYS A 101 0.43 -10.56 -7.03
CA LYS A 101 1.34 -10.20 -8.13
C LYS A 101 1.14 -8.75 -8.58
N ASN A 102 -0.11 -8.29 -8.66
CA ASN A 102 -0.42 -6.89 -8.96
C ASN A 102 0.11 -5.95 -7.88
N GLY A 103 -0.07 -6.29 -6.60
CA GLY A 103 0.53 -5.57 -5.47
C GLY A 103 2.03 -5.38 -5.63
N ILE A 104 2.77 -6.46 -5.87
CA ILE A 104 4.22 -6.40 -6.09
C ILE A 104 4.56 -5.52 -7.29
N ARG A 105 3.84 -5.69 -8.41
CA ARG A 105 4.08 -4.95 -9.66
C ARG A 105 3.84 -3.45 -9.53
N THR A 106 2.79 -3.02 -8.85
CA THR A 106 2.41 -1.60 -8.80
C THR A 106 3.04 -0.84 -7.63
N LEU A 107 3.37 -1.54 -6.54
CA LEU A 107 3.88 -0.92 -5.31
C LEU A 107 5.38 -1.12 -5.11
N GLY A 108 5.95 -2.25 -5.57
CA GLY A 108 7.33 -2.64 -5.24
C GLY A 108 8.40 -1.64 -5.70
N TRP A 109 8.26 -1.07 -6.90
CA TRP A 109 9.19 -0.05 -7.41
C TRP A 109 8.89 1.36 -6.88
N ARG A 110 7.62 1.63 -6.51
CA ARG A 110 7.17 2.97 -6.09
C ARG A 110 7.56 3.26 -4.65
N PHE A 111 7.57 2.24 -3.79
CA PHE A 111 7.80 2.35 -2.35
C PHE A 111 9.05 1.59 -1.91
N ASN A 112 10.19 1.85 -2.58
CA ASN A 112 11.50 1.32 -2.24
C ASN A 112 12.33 2.40 -1.50
N ALA A 113 12.99 2.00 -0.40
CA ALA A 113 13.91 2.86 0.36
C ALA A 113 15.11 3.34 -0.47
N ASP A 114 15.60 2.56 -1.43
CA ASP A 114 16.69 2.98 -2.33
C ASP A 114 16.28 4.20 -3.15
N ARG A 115 15.04 4.19 -3.68
CA ARG A 115 14.48 5.34 -4.40
C ARG A 115 14.36 6.55 -3.48
N MET A 116 13.86 6.37 -2.26
CA MET A 116 13.73 7.45 -1.29
C MET A 116 15.09 8.08 -0.98
N VAL A 117 16.13 7.27 -0.76
CA VAL A 117 17.49 7.77 -0.48
C VAL A 117 18.07 8.52 -1.70
N MET A 118 17.88 7.99 -2.91
CA MET A 118 18.28 8.69 -4.15
C MET A 118 17.56 10.04 -4.29
N ASP A 119 16.24 10.07 -4.09
CA ASP A 119 15.46 11.30 -4.18
C ASP A 119 15.93 12.35 -3.15
N TYR A 120 16.23 11.95 -1.91
CA TYR A 120 16.78 12.85 -0.89
C TYR A 120 18.18 13.36 -1.25
N ALA A 121 19.05 12.48 -1.75
CA ALA A 121 20.40 12.85 -2.16
C ALA A 121 20.37 13.85 -3.32
N GLU A 122 19.61 13.56 -4.38
CA GLU A 122 19.56 14.35 -5.61
C GLU A 122 18.81 15.67 -5.48
N LYS A 123 17.68 15.68 -4.77
CA LYS A 123 16.78 16.84 -4.75
C LYS A 123 16.97 17.76 -3.56
N MET A 124 17.60 17.28 -2.48
CA MET A 124 17.78 18.05 -1.26
C MET A 124 19.26 18.23 -0.90
N TYR A 125 20.00 17.14 -0.64
CA TYR A 125 21.35 17.23 -0.10
C TYR A 125 22.39 17.76 -1.10
N LEU A 126 22.39 17.26 -2.35
CA LEU A 126 23.31 17.73 -3.38
C LEU A 126 23.09 19.23 -3.72
N PRO A 127 21.85 19.71 -3.92
CA PRO A 127 21.58 21.13 -4.08
C PRO A 127 21.98 21.98 -2.85
N ALA A 128 21.67 21.51 -1.63
CA ALA A 128 21.99 22.25 -0.40
C ALA A 128 23.49 22.31 -0.10
N ALA A 129 24.27 21.31 -0.51
CA ALA A 129 25.72 21.27 -0.37
C ALA A 129 26.46 22.10 -1.44
N GLY A 130 25.74 22.80 -2.33
CA GLY A 130 26.33 23.56 -3.44
C GLY A 130 26.83 22.69 -4.59
N GLY A 131 26.45 21.41 -4.63
CA GLY A 131 26.73 20.51 -5.73
C GLY A 131 25.90 20.90 -6.95
N LEU A 132 26.54 21.48 -7.97
CA LEU A 132 25.92 21.59 -9.29
C LEU A 132 25.69 20.17 -9.84
N SER A 133 24.45 19.84 -10.16
CA SER A 133 23.99 18.53 -10.67
C SER A 133 24.62 18.08 -11.99
N SER A 134 25.56 18.84 -12.53
CA SER A 134 26.20 18.60 -13.81
C SER A 134 27.32 17.54 -13.70
N GLN A 135 26.96 16.27 -13.56
CA GLN A 135 27.75 15.14 -14.10
C GLN A 135 27.09 13.76 -14.03
N ILE A 136 25.79 13.63 -13.76
CA ILE A 136 25.10 12.36 -14.04
C ILE A 136 24.68 12.36 -15.51
N LYS A 137 25.64 12.03 -16.40
CA LYS A 137 25.30 11.56 -17.75
C LYS A 137 24.62 10.21 -17.59
N GLY A 138 23.29 10.21 -17.65
CA GLY A 138 22.53 9.01 -18.00
C GLY A 138 22.75 8.74 -19.48
N ASP A 139 23.83 8.03 -19.80
CA ASP A 139 24.03 7.44 -21.10
C ASP A 139 23.87 5.94 -20.96
N SER A 140 22.71 5.43 -21.36
CA SER A 140 22.57 4.20 -22.15
C SER A 140 21.15 4.15 -22.68
N SER A 141 21.02 4.49 -23.95
CA SER A 141 19.99 3.88 -24.80
C SER A 141 20.24 2.37 -24.83
N LEU A 142 19.22 1.58 -24.48
CA LEU A 142 18.77 0.33 -25.11
C LEU A 142 17.58 -0.24 -24.30
#